data_AF-A0A067QZH9-F1
#
_entry.id   AF-A0A067QZH9-F1
#
_cell.length_a   1.000
_cell.length_b   1.000
_cell.length_c   1.000
_cell.angle_alpha   90.00
_cell.angle_beta   90.00
_cell.angle_gamma   90.00
#
_symmetry.space_group_name_H-M   'P 1'
#
loop_
_entity.id
_entity.type
_entity.pdbx_description
1 polymer ?
#
loop_
_entity_poly.entity_id
_entity_poly.type
_entity_poly.pdbx_seq_one_letter_code
_entity_poly.pdbx_strand_id
1 'polypeptide(L)'
;MNLQHFRKVQKFACKQPQPRLIRVDDLFNVNSKDLYTPRATVLHRCGEDTGCCPREGMTCVAHNTENVTLIFNVYDTQYHNRSRQEQQASNHTLCQCVEFQ
;
A
#
# COMPACT_ATOMS: atom_id res chain seq x y z
N MET A 1 -18.06 -27.47 10.60
CA MET A 1 -16.93 -26.78 9.94
C MET A 1 -17.17 -26.77 8.43
N ASN A 2 -17.21 -25.59 7.80
CA ASN A 2 -17.34 -25.49 6.35
C ASN A 2 -15.95 -25.68 5.70
N LEU A 3 -15.69 -26.88 5.16
CA LEU A 3 -14.38 -27.25 4.60
C LEU A 3 -13.99 -26.39 3.38
N GLN A 4 -14.96 -25.95 2.58
CA GLN A 4 -14.69 -25.08 1.44
C GLN A 4 -14.24 -23.69 1.89
N HIS A 5 -14.92 -23.15 2.90
CA HIS A 5 -14.52 -21.89 3.53
C HIS A 5 -13.10 -21.97 4.09
N PHE A 6 -12.80 -23.02 4.86
CA PHE A 6 -11.47 -23.23 5.43
C PHE A 6 -10.37 -23.29 4.36
N ARG A 7 -10.57 -24.10 3.31
CA ARG A 7 -9.63 -24.20 2.17
C ARG A 7 -9.48 -22.88 1.41
N LYS A 8 -10.52 -22.04 1.37
CA LYS A 8 -10.43 -20.71 0.76
C LYS A 8 -9.53 -19.80 1.60
N VAL A 9 -9.76 -19.73 2.91
CA VAL A 9 -8.97 -18.89 3.83
C VAL A 9 -7.50 -19.30 3.85
N GLN A 10 -7.20 -20.60 3.83
CA GLN A 10 -5.81 -21.09 3.80
C GLN A 10 -5.00 -20.61 2.59
N LYS A 11 -5.65 -20.23 1.48
CA LYS A 11 -4.96 -19.66 0.31
C LYS A 11 -4.51 -18.21 0.53
N PHE A 12 -4.99 -17.56 1.58
CA PHE A 12 -4.69 -16.16 1.93
C PHE A 12 -3.89 -16.11 3.24
N ALA A 13 -2.79 -16.86 3.32
CA ALA A 13 -1.83 -16.71 4.40
C ALA A 13 -1.07 -15.37 4.27
N CYS A 14 -0.71 -14.75 5.40
CA CYS A 14 0.14 -13.56 5.41
C CYS A 14 1.52 -13.86 4.82
N LYS A 15 1.70 -13.55 3.52
CA LYS A 15 2.96 -13.77 2.80
C LYS A 15 3.07 -12.85 1.60
N GLN A 16 2.11 -12.92 0.68
CA GLN A 16 2.14 -12.13 -0.54
C GLN A 16 1.43 -10.79 -0.30
N PRO A 17 2.11 -9.65 -0.47
CA PRO A 17 1.47 -8.34 -0.49
C PRO A 17 0.36 -8.27 -1.56
N GLN A 18 -0.72 -7.53 -1.27
CA GLN A 18 -1.81 -7.33 -2.22
C GLN A 18 -1.74 -5.93 -2.84
N PRO A 19 -2.09 -5.77 -4.13
CA PRO A 19 -2.15 -4.46 -4.77
C PRO A 19 -3.28 -3.62 -4.17
N ARG A 20 -2.98 -2.38 -3.78
CA ARG A 20 -3.94 -1.41 -3.26
C ARG A 20 -3.83 -0.11 -4.01
N LEU A 21 -4.99 0.46 -4.38
CA LEU A 21 -5.07 1.84 -4.85
C LEU A 21 -4.93 2.77 -3.65
N ILE A 22 -3.93 3.63 -3.65
CA ILE A 22 -3.63 4.55 -2.56
C ILE A 22 -3.62 5.96 -3.13
N ARG A 23 -4.36 6.88 -2.50
CA ARG A 23 -4.39 8.26 -2.96
C ARG A 23 -3.07 8.96 -2.62
N VAL A 24 -2.71 9.96 -3.42
CA VAL A 24 -1.43 10.67 -3.25
C VAL A 24 -1.37 11.41 -1.91
N ASP A 25 -2.50 11.95 -1.44
CA ASP A 25 -2.67 12.60 -0.13
C ASP A 25 -2.52 11.65 1.07
N ASP A 26 -2.75 10.34 0.86
CA ASP A 26 -2.53 9.33 1.90
C ASP A 26 -1.06 8.91 2.01
N LEU A 27 -0.23 9.17 0.98
CA LEU A 27 1.19 8.75 0.92
C LEU A 27 2.17 9.88 1.22
N PHE A 28 1.85 11.09 0.78
CA PHE A 28 2.78 12.22 0.79
C PHE A 28 2.11 13.45 1.40
N ASN A 29 2.91 14.30 2.04
CA ASN A 29 2.44 15.61 2.45
C ASN A 29 2.33 16.51 1.22
N VAL A 30 1.11 16.76 0.76
CA VAL A 30 0.81 17.52 -0.46
C VAL A 30 0.27 18.91 -0.15
N ASN A 31 0.53 19.88 -1.04
CA ASN A 31 -0.12 21.18 -0.95
C ASN A 31 -1.59 21.06 -1.42
N SER A 32 -2.53 21.61 -0.65
CA SER A 32 -3.96 21.65 -1.00
C SER A 32 -4.27 22.34 -2.35
N LYS A 33 -3.34 23.13 -2.89
CA LYS A 33 -3.46 23.81 -4.18
C LYS A 33 -2.93 22.99 -5.36
N ASP A 34 -2.26 21.87 -5.10
CA ASP A 34 -1.67 21.01 -6.12
C ASP A 34 -2.65 19.94 -6.58
N LEU A 35 -2.86 19.86 -7.90
CA LEU A 35 -3.65 18.80 -8.53
C LEU A 35 -2.71 17.77 -9.16
N TYR A 36 -2.60 16.61 -8.52
CA TYR A 36 -1.80 15.49 -8.99
C TYR A 36 -2.53 14.66 -10.06
N THR A 37 -1.83 14.33 -11.14
CA THR A 37 -2.28 13.41 -12.18
C THR A 37 -1.21 12.34 -12.42
N PRO A 38 -1.51 11.06 -12.15
CA PRO A 38 -2.76 10.55 -11.56
C PRO A 38 -2.98 11.00 -10.10
N ARG A 39 -4.23 10.94 -9.61
CA ARG A 39 -4.59 11.28 -8.21
C ARG A 39 -4.28 10.18 -7.19
N ALA A 40 -3.93 9.00 -7.68
CA ALA A 40 -3.63 7.81 -6.89
C ALA A 40 -2.60 6.96 -7.62
N THR A 41 -2.00 6.03 -6.88
CA THR A 41 -1.07 5.02 -7.40
C THR A 41 -1.49 3.62 -6.92
N VAL A 42 -0.96 2.58 -7.53
CA VAL A 42 -1.11 1.21 -7.05
C VAL A 42 0.21 0.74 -6.45
N LEU A 43 0.18 0.34 -5.18
CA LEU A 43 1.32 -0.23 -4.48
C LEU A 43 0.91 -1.57 -3.85
N HIS A 44 1.87 -2.47 -3.75
CA HIS A 44 1.71 -3.72 -3.02
C HIS A 44 1.87 -3.44 -1.52
N ARG A 45 0.88 -3.84 -0.73
CA ARG A 45 0.84 -3.61 0.72
C ARG A 45 0.49 -4.87 1.50
N CYS A 46 1.09 -4.94 2.69
CA CYS A 46 0.74 -5.85 3.76
C CYS A 46 -0.20 -5.10 4.71
N GLY A 47 -1.14 -5.81 5.31
CA GLY A 47 -2.10 -5.29 6.27
C GLY A 47 -3.02 -6.42 6.74
N GLU A 48 -3.94 -6.10 7.65
CA GLU A 48 -4.85 -7.08 8.25
C GLU A 48 -5.71 -7.83 7.22
N ASP A 49 -6.05 -7.16 6.12
CA ASP A 49 -6.82 -7.68 4.99
C ASP A 49 -5.95 -8.35 3.90
N THR A 50 -4.62 -8.34 4.02
CA THR A 50 -3.72 -9.01 3.06
C THR A 50 -3.72 -10.53 3.23
N GLY A 51 -3.75 -11.01 4.47
CA GLY A 51 -3.74 -12.43 4.78
C GLY A 51 -3.85 -12.73 6.27
N CYS A 52 -4.25 -13.95 6.60
CA CYS A 52 -4.49 -14.38 7.96
C CYS A 52 -3.20 -14.90 8.63
N CYS A 53 -3.02 -14.54 9.91
CA CYS A 53 -1.95 -15.04 10.76
C CYS A 53 -2.36 -16.31 11.52
N PRO A 54 -1.41 -17.18 11.88
CA PRO A 54 -1.73 -18.48 12.48
C PRO A 54 -2.14 -18.42 13.95
N ARG A 55 -1.90 -17.31 14.64
CA ARG A 55 -2.21 -17.11 16.06
C ARG A 55 -2.94 -15.79 16.27
N GLU A 56 -3.80 -15.76 17.29
CA GLU A 56 -4.42 -14.52 17.77
C GLU A 56 -3.35 -13.55 18.28
N GLY A 57 -3.63 -12.24 18.17
CA GLY A 57 -2.69 -11.18 18.56
C GLY A 57 -1.54 -10.91 17.57
N MET A 58 -1.41 -11.72 16.51
CA MET A 58 -0.46 -11.46 15.43
C MET A 58 -1.04 -10.54 14.36
N THR A 59 -0.21 -9.65 13.81
CA THR A 59 -0.57 -8.75 12.70
C THR A 59 0.29 -9.01 11.48
N CYS A 60 -0.34 -8.95 10.30
CA CYS A 60 0.35 -9.10 9.03
C CYS A 60 1.00 -7.77 8.61
N VAL A 61 2.34 -7.71 8.65
CA VAL A 61 3.13 -6.50 8.37
C VAL A 61 4.12 -6.74 7.24
N ALA A 62 4.74 -5.67 6.74
CA ALA A 62 5.82 -5.78 5.76
C ALA A 62 7.06 -6.44 6.39
N HIS A 63 7.62 -7.44 5.71
CA HIS A 63 8.93 -8.00 6.02
C HIS A 63 10.00 -7.39 5.10
N ASN A 64 9.74 -7.44 3.79
CA ASN A 64 10.63 -6.87 2.79
C ASN A 64 9.89 -5.79 2.01
N THR A 65 10.64 -4.75 1.63
CA THR A 65 10.15 -3.65 0.83
C THR A 65 11.19 -3.22 -0.19
N GLU A 66 10.74 -2.57 -1.24
CA GLU A 66 11.55 -1.92 -2.25
C GLU A 66 11.10 -0.48 -2.41
N ASN A 67 12.04 0.44 -2.63
CA ASN A 67 11.70 1.82 -2.96
C ASN A 67 11.45 1.95 -4.45
N VAL A 68 10.29 2.51 -4.81
CA VAL A 68 9.89 2.76 -6.18
C VAL A 68 9.71 4.26 -6.41
N THR A 69 10.13 4.73 -7.58
CA THR A 69 9.92 6.12 -8.00
C THR A 69 8.58 6.23 -8.73
N LEU A 70 7.69 7.06 -8.19
CA LEU A 70 6.41 7.41 -8.78
C LEU A 70 6.51 8.79 -9.39
N ILE A 71 5.88 8.96 -10.56
CA ILE A 71 6.00 10.19 -11.34
C ILE A 71 4.61 10.76 -11.55
N PHE A 72 4.43 12.02 -11.16
CA PHE A 72 3.17 12.73 -11.25
C PHE A 72 3.32 14.01 -12.05
N ASN A 73 2.30 14.32 -12.86
CA ASN A 73 2.11 15.66 -13.37
C ASN A 73 1.33 16.46 -12.33
N VAL A 74 1.85 17.60 -11.92
CA VAL A 74 1.26 18.44 -10.87
C VAL A 74 0.89 19.77 -11.48
N TYR A 75 -0.36 20.18 -11.27
CA TYR A 75 -0.84 21.51 -11.60
C TYR A 75 -1.09 22.30 -10.32
N ASP A 76 -0.30 23.34 -10.11
CA ASP A 76 -0.49 24.27 -9.00
C ASP A 76 -1.59 25.27 -9.38
N THR A 77 -2.69 25.25 -8.64
CA THR A 77 -3.86 26.13 -8.90
C THR A 77 -3.66 27.56 -8.43
N GLN A 78 -2.70 27.83 -7.54
CA GLN A 78 -2.37 29.17 -7.05
C GLN A 78 -1.52 29.93 -8.07
N TYR A 79 -0.50 29.29 -8.63
CA TYR A 79 0.42 29.92 -9.59
C TYR A 79 0.15 29.54 -11.05
N HIS A 80 -0.86 28.70 -11.31
CA HIS A 80 -1.25 28.22 -12.63
C HIS A 80 -0.10 27.58 -13.43
N ASN A 81 0.84 26.94 -12.75
CA ASN A 81 1.99 26.29 -13.38
C ASN A 81 1.83 24.76 -13.43
N ARG A 82 2.59 24.12 -14.31
CA ARG A 82 2.66 22.66 -14.43
C ARG A 82 4.07 22.20 -14.17
N SER A 83 4.21 21.14 -13.39
CA SER A 83 5.50 20.51 -13.10
C SER A 83 5.38 18.98 -13.13
N ARG A 84 6.54 18.32 -13.24
CA ARG A 84 6.67 16.87 -13.07
C ARG A 84 7.37 16.63 -11.74
N GLN A 85 6.72 15.90 -10.83
CA GLN A 85 7.27 15.58 -9.52
C GLN A 85 7.56 14.08 -9.45
N GLU A 86 8.75 13.75 -8.95
CA GLU A 86 9.14 12.37 -8.65
C GLU A 86 9.06 12.16 -7.14
N GLN A 87 8.31 11.14 -6.73
CA GLN A 87 8.10 10.81 -5.33
C GLN A 87 8.55 9.37 -5.06
N GLN A 88 9.25 9.15 -3.96
CA GLN A 88 9.68 7.82 -3.55
C GLN A 88 8.61 7.17 -2.67
N ALA A 89 8.17 5.97 -3.03
CA ALA A 89 7.24 5.18 -2.22
C ALA A 89 7.83 3.80 -1.89
N SER A 90 7.51 3.29 -0.72
CA SER A 90 7.82 1.90 -0.35
C SER A 90 6.77 0.95 -0.91
N ASN A 91 7.19 -0.01 -1.72
CA ASN A 91 6.38 -1.11 -2.23
C ASN A 91 6.74 -2.39 -1.46
N HIS A 92 5.77 -3.05 -0.84
CA HIS A 92 6.06 -4.25 -0.07
C HIS A 92 6.26 -5.44 -1.03
N THR A 93 7.21 -6.31 -0.74
CA THR A 93 7.54 -7.48 -1.56
C THR A 93 7.37 -8.81 -0.82
N LEU A 94 7.37 -8.78 0.52
CA LEU A 94 7.09 -9.94 1.37
C LEU A 94 6.41 -9.48 2.66
N CYS A 95 5.41 -10.20 3.12
CA CYS A 95 4.74 -9.99 4.40
C CYS A 95 5.15 -11.06 5.43
N GLN A 96 5.03 -10.72 6.71
CA GLN A 96 5.20 -11.66 7.82
C GLN A 96 4.19 -11.36 8.93
N CYS A 97 3.90 -12.38 9.73
CA CYS A 97 3.14 -12.21 10.98
C CYS A 97 4.10 -11.85 12.11
N VAL A 98 3.78 -10.79 12.84
CA VAL A 98 4.51 -10.37 14.04
C VAL A 98 3.56 -10.30 15.24
N GLU A 99 4.06 -10.66 16.41
CA GLU A 99 3.40 -10.39 17.69
C GLU A 99 3.80 -8.96 18.11
N PHE A 100 2.83 -8.15 18.53
CA PHE A 100 3.13 -6.89 19.21
C PHE A 100 3.28 -7.17 20.70
N GLN A 101 4.44 -6.83 21.26
CA GLN A 101 4.70 -6.85 22.71
C GLN A 101 4.15 -5.61 23.38
#